data_AF-A0A7C5Q640-F1
#
_entry.id   AF-A0A7C5Q640-F1
#
_cell.length_a   1.000
_cell.length_b   1.000
_cell.length_c   1.000
_cell.angle_alpha   90.00
_cell.angle_beta   90.00
_cell.angle_gamma   90.00
#
_symmetry.space_group_name_H-M   'P 1'
#
loop_
_entity.id
_entity.type
_entity.pdbx_description
1 polymer ?
#
loop_
_entity_poly.entity_id
_entity_poly.type
_entity_poly.pdbx_seq_one_letter_code
_entity_poly.pdbx_strand_id
1 'polypeptide(L)'
;MTEQFTCDSIFRGKIHLFQPVRGLGYRFAIDSVLLGYFASKRSYNSVADLGAGCGVVGFILLWAKKVKKAVFVEKDKYLIEACRRGVEINGFSDIAEVVEADLRERLPGDIGKFDLVVSNPPYRRKGLGRVSESNAVAVAKHELEMSIGDLLQRVSEIILPGGRFCAIFPSFRVEEVLKETAKRGIKPVCLRFVHSLIDRPANAFLGEFKSGTKRNTVTEILPPLIIHERDGSYTEEVACLLDGNLLRG
;
A
#
# COMPACT_ATOMS: atom_id res chain seq x y z
N MET A 1 22.63 4.10 23.50
CA MET A 1 21.79 4.52 22.36
C MET A 1 20.43 3.92 22.57
N THR A 2 19.39 4.74 22.74
CA THR A 2 18.00 4.27 22.88
C THR A 2 17.58 3.57 21.60
N GLU A 3 17.06 2.34 21.70
CA GLU A 3 16.62 1.57 20.54
C GLU A 3 15.49 2.32 19.83
N GLN A 4 15.70 2.69 18.57
CA GLN A 4 14.77 3.55 17.84
C GLN A 4 13.62 2.78 17.19
N PHE A 5 13.67 1.44 17.13
CA PHE A 5 12.63 0.63 16.51
C PHE A 5 12.13 -0.45 17.46
N THR A 6 10.85 -0.83 17.34
CA THR A 6 10.31 -2.08 17.86
C THR A 6 10.29 -3.13 16.76
N CYS A 7 10.58 -4.38 17.10
CA CYS A 7 10.36 -5.52 16.22
C CYS A 7 8.99 -6.12 16.53
N ASP A 8 8.00 -5.81 15.71
CA ASP A 8 6.66 -6.39 15.79
C ASP A 8 6.56 -7.58 14.82
N SER A 9 5.47 -8.34 14.90
CA SER A 9 5.20 -9.39 13.92
C SER A 9 3.74 -9.43 13.50
N ILE A 10 3.50 -9.91 12.27
CA ILE A 10 2.18 -10.22 11.72
C ILE A 10 2.10 -11.70 11.34
N PHE A 11 0.87 -12.18 11.12
CA PHE A 11 0.57 -13.57 10.77
C PHE A 11 1.19 -14.57 11.77
N ARG A 12 1.05 -14.28 13.06
CA ARG A 12 1.54 -15.12 14.16
C ARG A 12 3.06 -15.38 14.10
N GLY A 13 3.84 -14.31 13.96
CA GLY A 13 5.31 -14.40 13.96
C GLY A 13 5.93 -14.83 12.64
N LYS A 14 5.17 -14.84 11.54
CA LYS A 14 5.66 -15.30 10.24
C LYS A 14 6.32 -14.21 9.42
N ILE A 15 5.99 -12.95 9.68
CA ILE A 15 6.67 -11.79 9.13
C ILE A 15 7.01 -10.85 10.29
N HIS A 16 8.27 -10.43 10.36
CA HIS A 16 8.77 -9.48 11.34
C HIS A 16 8.88 -8.10 10.72
N LEU A 17 8.48 -7.07 11.46
CA LEU A 17 8.41 -5.69 11.00
C LEU A 17 9.15 -4.81 11.99
N PHE A 18 10.15 -4.08 11.52
CA PHE A 18 10.73 -3.00 12.31
C PHE A 18 9.86 -1.76 12.14
N GLN A 19 9.43 -1.19 13.27
CA GLN A 19 8.58 -0.01 13.28
C GLN A 19 9.15 1.02 14.23
N PRO A 20 8.97 2.32 13.96
CA PRO A 20 9.30 3.36 14.92
C PRO A 20 8.69 3.05 16.30
N VAL A 21 9.44 3.30 17.37
CA VAL A 21 8.89 3.23 18.73
C VAL A 21 7.63 4.10 18.80
N ARG A 22 6.62 3.64 19.55
CA ARG A 22 5.34 4.36 19.68
C ARG A 22 5.59 5.83 20.04
N GLY A 23 5.05 6.73 19.21
CA GLY A 23 5.21 8.18 19.38
C GLY A 23 6.34 8.83 18.55
N LEU A 24 7.22 8.04 17.91
CA LEU A 24 8.36 8.57 17.13
C LEU A 24 8.17 8.54 15.60
N GLY A 25 7.09 7.94 15.09
CA GLY A 25 6.87 7.87 13.65
C GLY A 25 5.61 7.11 13.24
N TYR A 26 5.40 6.99 11.92
CA TYR A 26 4.32 6.20 11.34
C TYR A 26 4.51 4.71 11.62
N ARG A 27 3.43 4.03 11.99
CA ARG A 27 3.35 2.58 12.19
C ARG A 27 2.32 2.02 11.22
N PHE A 28 2.51 0.81 10.73
CA PHE A 28 1.65 0.27 9.67
C PHE A 28 0.20 0.18 10.13
N ALA A 29 -0.70 0.55 9.24
CA ALA A 29 -2.13 0.43 9.44
C ALA A 29 -2.66 -0.88 8.83
N ILE A 30 -3.88 -1.27 9.22
CA ILE A 30 -4.60 -2.39 8.64
C ILE A 30 -4.65 -2.33 7.11
N ASP A 31 -4.70 -1.13 6.54
CA ASP A 31 -4.69 -0.84 5.10
C ASP A 31 -3.56 -1.56 4.33
N SER A 32 -2.36 -1.65 4.92
CA SER A 32 -1.24 -2.36 4.28
C SER A 32 -1.49 -3.86 4.20
N VAL A 33 -2.13 -4.46 5.22
CA VAL A 33 -2.50 -5.88 5.21
C VAL A 33 -3.61 -6.14 4.20
N LEU A 34 -4.63 -5.27 4.16
CA LEU A 34 -5.71 -5.34 3.18
C LEU A 34 -5.18 -5.25 1.75
N LEU A 35 -4.26 -4.32 1.48
CA LEU A 35 -3.62 -4.16 0.18
C LEU A 35 -2.77 -5.38 -0.18
N GLY A 36 -1.94 -5.87 0.75
CA GLY A 36 -1.13 -7.07 0.54
C GLY A 36 -1.98 -8.27 0.12
N TYR A 37 -3.10 -8.49 0.81
CA TYR A 37 -4.06 -9.51 0.42
C TYR A 37 -4.72 -9.25 -0.93
N PHE A 38 -5.20 -8.03 -1.16
CA PHE A 38 -5.87 -7.68 -2.40
C PHE A 38 -4.97 -7.88 -3.63
N ALA A 39 -3.69 -7.55 -3.52
CA ALA A 39 -2.69 -7.74 -4.56
C ALA A 39 -2.25 -9.21 -4.72
N SER A 40 -2.39 -10.04 -3.67
CA SER A 40 -1.96 -11.45 -3.63
C SER A 40 -2.80 -12.43 -4.45
N LYS A 41 -3.90 -11.97 -5.07
CA LYS A 41 -4.84 -12.81 -5.84
C LYS A 41 -4.22 -13.46 -7.10
N ARG A 42 -3.04 -13.00 -7.50
CA ARG A 42 -2.27 -13.50 -8.65
C ARG A 42 -0.81 -13.61 -8.27
N SER A 43 -0.06 -14.39 -9.04
CA SER A 43 1.39 -14.44 -8.95
C SER A 43 2.05 -13.56 -10.01
N TYR A 44 3.18 -12.98 -9.64
CA TYR A 44 3.94 -12.00 -10.39
C TYR A 44 5.43 -12.35 -10.33
N ASN A 45 6.22 -11.84 -11.27
CA ASN A 45 7.67 -12.00 -11.25
C ASN A 45 8.33 -10.94 -10.37
N SER A 46 7.88 -9.69 -10.45
CA SER A 46 8.50 -8.59 -9.70
C SER A 46 7.46 -7.56 -9.23
N VAL A 47 7.67 -7.05 -8.02
CA VAL A 47 6.87 -5.94 -7.47
C VAL A 47 7.73 -4.72 -7.17
N ALA A 48 7.22 -3.53 -7.48
CA ALA A 48 7.67 -2.29 -6.89
C ALA A 48 6.66 -1.82 -5.83
N ASP A 49 7.11 -1.67 -4.58
CA ASP A 49 6.33 -1.10 -3.48
C ASP A 49 6.69 0.38 -3.33
N LEU A 50 5.83 1.26 -3.85
CA LEU A 50 6.06 2.69 -3.92
C LEU A 50 5.53 3.39 -2.67
N GLY A 51 6.43 4.05 -1.93
CA GLY A 51 6.13 4.57 -0.60
C GLY A 51 6.04 3.42 0.40
N ALA A 52 7.05 2.54 0.35
CA ALA A 52 7.05 1.25 1.06
C ALA A 52 6.97 1.39 2.59
N GLY A 53 7.39 2.54 3.15
CA GLY A 53 7.56 2.69 4.59
C GLY A 53 8.47 1.59 5.14
N CYS A 54 7.96 0.79 6.09
CA CYS A 54 8.68 -0.37 6.63
C CYS A 54 8.51 -1.67 5.83
N GLY A 55 7.97 -1.63 4.61
CA GLY A 55 7.97 -2.74 3.66
C GLY A 55 6.79 -3.73 3.79
N VAL A 56 5.74 -3.40 4.55
CA VAL A 56 4.67 -4.34 4.90
C VAL A 56 4.02 -5.02 3.69
N VAL A 57 3.66 -4.26 2.66
CA VAL A 57 2.92 -4.79 1.51
C VAL A 57 3.81 -5.76 0.71
N GLY A 58 5.02 -5.33 0.34
CA GLY A 58 5.98 -6.21 -0.34
C GLY A 58 6.40 -7.42 0.49
N PHE A 59 6.56 -7.32 1.81
CA PHE A 59 6.85 -8.48 2.67
C PHE A 59 5.71 -9.49 2.69
N ILE A 60 4.46 -9.04 2.75
CA ILE A 60 3.29 -9.92 2.65
C ILE A 60 3.32 -10.69 1.32
N LEU A 61 3.60 -9.99 0.21
CA LEU A 61 3.66 -10.60 -1.13
C LEU A 61 4.81 -11.59 -1.28
N LEU A 62 6.00 -11.28 -0.75
CA LEU A 62 7.18 -12.16 -0.75
C LEU A 62 6.93 -13.41 0.10
N TRP A 63 6.45 -13.22 1.33
CA TRP A 63 6.12 -14.33 2.24
C TRP A 63 5.07 -15.28 1.66
N ALA A 64 4.03 -14.72 1.04
CA ALA A 64 2.97 -15.49 0.37
C ALA A 64 3.42 -16.11 -0.98
N LYS A 65 4.68 -15.90 -1.39
CA LYS A 65 5.25 -16.35 -2.68
C LYS A 65 4.43 -15.89 -3.90
N LYS A 66 3.82 -14.71 -3.81
CA LYS A 66 3.06 -14.10 -4.91
C LYS A 66 3.92 -13.22 -5.80
N VAL A 67 5.14 -12.90 -5.38
CA VAL A 67 6.16 -12.20 -6.17
C VAL A 67 7.48 -12.96 -6.03
N LYS A 68 8.32 -12.98 -7.07
CA LYS A 68 9.66 -13.59 -6.97
C LYS A 68 10.72 -12.60 -6.49
N LYS A 69 10.53 -11.31 -6.78
CA LYS A 69 11.42 -10.22 -6.38
C LYS A 69 10.63 -8.98 -5.99
N ALA A 70 11.19 -8.17 -5.10
CA ALA A 70 10.60 -6.89 -4.69
C ALA A 70 11.63 -5.76 -4.72
N VAL A 71 11.19 -4.58 -5.13
CA VAL A 71 11.90 -3.31 -4.93
C VAL A 71 11.04 -2.43 -4.06
N PHE A 72 11.57 -2.02 -2.92
CA PHE A 72 10.94 -1.11 -1.98
C PHE A 72 11.45 0.30 -2.23
N VAL A 73 10.56 1.24 -2.54
CA VAL A 73 10.93 2.64 -2.78
C VAL A 73 10.42 3.49 -1.64
N GLU A 74 11.33 4.16 -0.96
CA GLU A 74 11.04 5.03 0.18
C GLU A 74 12.00 6.22 0.18
N LYS A 75 11.59 7.38 0.70
CA LYS A 75 12.42 8.58 0.83
C LYS A 75 12.87 8.83 2.27
N ASP A 76 12.10 8.35 3.24
CA ASP A 76 12.40 8.56 4.65
C ASP A 76 13.51 7.59 5.09
N LYS A 77 14.69 8.13 5.37
CA LYS A 77 15.88 7.38 5.82
C LYS A 77 15.62 6.48 7.02
N TYR A 78 14.74 6.90 7.91
CA TYR A 78 14.41 6.14 9.09
C TYR A 78 13.49 4.96 8.76
N LEU A 79 12.55 5.11 7.83
CA LEU A 79 11.74 4.00 7.33
C LEU A 79 12.54 3.06 6.40
N ILE A 80 13.48 3.59 5.61
CA ILE A 80 14.41 2.80 4.81
C ILE A 80 15.22 1.84 5.69
N GLU A 81 15.75 2.33 6.80
CA GLU A 81 16.48 1.48 7.76
C GLU A 81 15.59 0.38 8.33
N ALA A 82 14.36 0.73 8.73
CA ALA A 82 13.37 -0.25 9.19
C ALA A 82 13.06 -1.32 8.14
N CYS A 83 12.88 -0.89 6.88
CA CYS A 83 12.62 -1.79 5.76
C CYS A 83 13.83 -2.71 5.49
N ARG A 84 15.07 -2.19 5.51
CA ARG A 84 16.28 -3.00 5.32
C ARG A 84 16.44 -4.06 6.39
N ARG A 85 16.27 -3.70 7.66
CA ARG A 85 16.26 -4.67 8.78
C ARG A 85 15.15 -5.71 8.61
N GLY A 86 13.98 -5.29 8.11
CA GLY A 86 12.87 -6.17 7.76
C GLY A 86 13.22 -7.16 6.65
N VAL A 87 13.87 -6.71 5.58
CA VAL A 87 14.38 -7.57 4.50
C VAL A 87 15.32 -8.64 5.05
N GLU A 88 16.27 -8.24 5.90
CA GLU A 88 17.26 -9.13 6.48
C GLU A 88 16.62 -10.19 7.40
N ILE A 89 15.84 -9.77 8.41
CA ILE A 89 15.28 -10.69 9.41
C ILE A 89 14.30 -11.70 8.82
N ASN A 90 13.61 -11.35 7.73
CA ASN A 90 12.67 -12.24 7.06
C ASN A 90 13.34 -13.13 5.99
N GLY A 91 14.65 -13.00 5.79
CA GLY A 91 15.40 -13.80 4.80
C GLY A 91 15.10 -13.42 3.35
N PHE A 92 14.79 -12.15 3.09
CA PHE A 92 14.47 -11.64 1.75
C PHE A 92 15.66 -11.00 1.03
N SER A 93 16.85 -10.97 1.63
CA SER A 93 18.02 -10.24 1.10
C SER A 93 18.41 -10.61 -0.33
N ASP A 94 18.19 -11.85 -0.77
CA ASP A 94 18.53 -12.30 -2.14
C ASP A 94 17.48 -11.90 -3.19
N ILE A 95 16.29 -11.48 -2.76
CA ILE A 95 15.12 -11.25 -3.61
C ILE A 95 14.47 -9.88 -3.40
N ALA A 96 15.03 -9.05 -2.53
CA ALA A 96 14.50 -7.73 -2.19
C ALA A 96 15.59 -6.67 -2.20
N GLU A 97 15.26 -5.50 -2.74
CA GLU A 97 16.11 -4.31 -2.72
C GLU A 97 15.36 -3.12 -2.12
N VAL A 98 16.04 -2.26 -1.36
CA VAL A 98 15.48 -1.03 -0.80
C VAL A 98 16.18 0.18 -1.41
N VAL A 99 15.43 0.95 -2.20
CA VAL A 99 15.88 2.12 -2.96
C VAL A 99 15.43 3.40 -2.26
N GLU A 100 16.39 4.29 -1.97
CA GLU A 100 16.12 5.64 -1.48
C GLU A 100 15.72 6.53 -2.67
N ALA A 101 14.44 6.88 -2.78
CA ALA A 101 13.96 7.82 -3.80
C ALA A 101 12.67 8.52 -3.38
N ASP A 102 12.53 9.78 -3.83
CA ASP A 102 11.32 10.56 -3.67
C ASP A 102 10.44 10.42 -4.92
N LEU A 103 9.19 9.94 -4.78
CA LEU A 103 8.31 9.76 -5.94
C LEU A 103 7.82 11.09 -6.55
N ARG A 104 8.04 12.24 -5.89
CA ARG A 104 7.91 13.57 -6.53
C ARG A 104 8.90 13.75 -7.67
N GLU A 105 10.06 13.14 -7.53
CA GLU A 105 11.15 13.20 -8.48
C GLU A 105 11.16 11.95 -9.37
N ARG A 106 11.97 12.00 -10.43
CA ARG A 106 12.12 10.86 -11.33
C ARG A 106 12.82 9.73 -10.58
N LEU A 107 12.29 8.52 -10.70
CA LEU A 107 12.93 7.33 -10.14
C LEU A 107 14.28 7.05 -10.84
N PRO A 108 15.24 6.40 -10.15
CA PRO A 108 16.48 5.95 -10.76
C PRO A 108 16.24 5.17 -12.06
N GLY A 109 17.04 5.45 -13.09
CA GLY A 109 16.81 4.88 -14.43
C GLY A 109 17.00 3.36 -14.50
N ASP A 110 17.74 2.80 -13.55
CA ASP A 110 18.05 1.39 -13.37
C ASP A 110 17.10 0.65 -12.41
N ILE A 111 16.07 1.32 -11.86
CA ILE A 111 15.09 0.71 -10.97
C ILE A 111 14.32 -0.47 -11.61
N GLY A 112 14.30 -0.52 -12.94
CA GLY A 112 13.68 -1.60 -13.71
C GLY A 112 12.20 -1.41 -13.99
N LYS A 113 11.56 -2.50 -14.43
CA LYS A 113 10.14 -2.55 -14.78
C LYS A 113 9.47 -3.73 -14.09
N PHE A 114 8.19 -3.58 -13.76
CA PHE A 114 7.48 -4.50 -12.88
C PHE A 114 6.15 -4.97 -13.46
N ASP A 115 5.82 -6.25 -13.27
CA ASP A 115 4.49 -6.77 -13.60
C ASP A 115 3.46 -6.50 -12.50
N LEU A 116 3.92 -6.15 -11.30
CA LEU A 116 3.12 -5.55 -10.23
C LEU A 116 3.75 -4.26 -9.69
N VAL A 117 2.93 -3.22 -9.52
CA VAL A 117 3.27 -2.04 -8.73
C VAL A 117 2.25 -1.94 -7.61
N VAL A 118 2.69 -1.70 -6.37
CA VAL A 118 1.80 -1.48 -5.22
C VAL A 118 2.09 -0.16 -4.55
N SER A 119 1.08 0.43 -3.92
CA SER A 119 1.29 1.61 -3.07
C SER A 119 0.19 1.72 -2.02
N ASN A 120 0.59 1.93 -0.76
CA ASN A 120 -0.27 2.42 0.31
C ASN A 120 0.21 3.82 0.75
N PRO A 121 -0.01 4.85 -0.07
CA PRO A 121 0.57 6.16 0.16
C PRO A 121 -0.12 6.89 1.33
N PRO A 122 0.62 7.70 2.11
CA PRO A 122 0.09 8.36 3.29
C PRO A 122 -0.89 9.47 2.89
N TYR A 123 -2.16 9.33 3.26
CA TYR A 123 -3.18 10.36 2.99
C TYR A 123 -3.76 10.94 4.27
N ARG A 124 -3.66 12.27 4.44
CA ARG A 124 -4.47 13.02 5.39
C ARG A 124 -5.32 14.05 4.63
N ARG A 125 -6.60 14.15 4.98
CA ARG A 125 -7.55 15.14 4.41
C ARG A 125 -7.14 16.58 4.78
N LYS A 126 -7.16 17.55 3.86
CA LYS A 126 -7.52 18.93 4.23
C LYS A 126 -8.98 18.98 4.68
N GLY A 127 -9.21 19.73 5.75
CA GLY A 127 -10.40 20.58 5.87
C GLY A 127 -11.75 19.96 6.25
N LEU A 128 -11.85 18.69 6.67
CA LEU A 128 -13.13 18.12 7.14
C LEU A 128 -12.97 17.28 8.42
N GLY A 129 -12.89 17.98 9.55
CA GLY A 129 -12.98 17.43 10.91
C GLY A 129 -12.91 18.55 11.94
N ARG A 130 -13.65 18.46 13.06
CA ARG A 130 -13.54 19.39 14.20
C ARG A 130 -12.07 19.49 14.60
N VAL A 131 -11.51 20.67 14.37
CA VAL A 131 -10.10 20.92 14.60
C VAL A 131 -9.91 21.30 16.06
N SER A 132 -9.06 20.59 16.81
CA SER A 132 -8.42 21.21 17.96
C SER A 132 -7.51 22.31 17.42
N GLU A 133 -7.64 23.54 17.89
CA GLU A 133 -6.98 24.73 17.32
C GLU A 133 -5.45 24.61 17.22
N SER A 134 -4.82 23.72 18.00
CA SER A 134 -3.40 23.39 17.91
C SER A 134 -3.02 22.48 16.72
N ASN A 135 -3.96 21.71 16.18
CA ASN A 135 -3.74 20.76 15.07
C ASN A 135 -4.10 21.36 13.69
N ALA A 136 -4.93 22.41 13.60
CA ALA A 136 -5.30 23.04 12.32
C ALA A 136 -4.08 23.54 11.55
N VAL A 137 -3.16 24.18 12.25
CA VAL A 137 -2.02 24.87 11.64
C VAL A 137 -0.92 23.88 11.23
N ALA A 138 -0.80 22.75 11.92
CA ALA A 138 0.13 21.67 11.57
C ALA A 138 -0.44 20.73 10.49
N VAL A 139 -1.74 20.39 10.56
CA VAL A 139 -2.40 19.47 9.62
C VAL A 139 -2.66 20.11 8.26
N ALA A 140 -2.86 21.45 8.19
CA ALA A 140 -2.91 22.18 6.93
C ALA A 140 -1.57 22.15 6.15
N LYS A 141 -0.43 21.87 6.82
CA LYS A 141 0.88 21.68 6.19
C LYS A 141 1.12 20.27 5.67
N HIS A 142 0.29 19.28 6.02
CA HIS A 142 0.49 17.88 5.62
C HIS A 142 -0.35 17.42 4.41
N GLU A 143 -0.86 18.38 3.63
CA GLU A 143 -1.31 18.12 2.25
C GLU A 143 -0.22 18.45 1.22
N LEU A 144 1.06 18.22 1.55
CA LEU A 144 2.19 18.80 0.80
C LEU A 144 3.35 17.85 0.52
N GLU A 145 3.12 16.57 0.20
CA GLU A 145 4.26 15.78 -0.28
C GLU A 145 4.07 15.03 -1.59
N MET A 146 2.88 14.62 -2.03
CA MET A 146 2.75 13.94 -3.33
C MET A 146 1.31 13.94 -3.83
N SER A 147 1.08 14.34 -5.09
CA SER A 147 -0.23 14.23 -5.71
C SER A 147 -0.51 12.81 -6.22
N ILE A 148 -1.79 12.46 -6.45
CA ILE A 148 -2.13 11.21 -7.16
C ILE A 148 -1.51 11.21 -8.57
N GLY A 149 -1.41 12.39 -9.20
CA GLY A 149 -0.75 12.55 -10.48
C GLY A 149 0.73 12.16 -10.46
N ASP A 150 1.48 12.58 -9.43
CA ASP A 150 2.90 12.25 -9.28
C ASP A 150 3.10 10.74 -9.07
N LEU A 151 2.33 10.14 -8.17
CA LEU A 151 2.35 8.70 -7.94
C LEU A 151 2.07 7.94 -9.24
N LEU A 152 0.96 8.27 -9.92
CA LEU A 152 0.57 7.56 -11.12
C LEU A 152 1.51 7.81 -12.30
N GLN A 153 2.19 8.96 -12.33
CA GLN A 153 3.28 9.20 -13.26
C GLN A 153 4.40 8.20 -13.05
N ARG A 154 4.88 8.04 -11.82
CA ARG A 154 5.91 7.03 -11.47
C ARG A 154 5.45 5.61 -11.76
N VAL A 155 4.21 5.26 -11.44
CA VAL A 155 3.61 3.96 -11.80
C VAL A 155 3.69 3.73 -13.31
N SER A 156 3.26 4.70 -14.12
CA SER A 156 3.27 4.56 -15.59
C SER A 156 4.68 4.44 -16.18
N GLU A 157 5.68 5.00 -15.50
CA GLU A 157 7.08 4.92 -15.89
C GLU A 157 7.71 3.56 -15.58
N ILE A 158 7.20 2.77 -14.64
CA ILE A 158 7.85 1.50 -14.23
C ILE A 158 6.99 0.26 -14.48
N ILE A 159 5.69 0.41 -14.72
CA ILE A 159 4.79 -0.71 -14.97
C ILE A 159 5.03 -1.32 -16.36
N LEU A 160 5.09 -2.65 -16.45
CA LEU A 160 5.17 -3.36 -17.72
C LEU A 160 3.84 -3.27 -18.50
N PRO A 161 3.87 -3.38 -19.84
CA PRO A 161 2.66 -3.60 -20.63
C PRO A 161 1.90 -4.83 -20.12
N GLY A 162 0.61 -4.69 -19.84
CA GLY A 162 -0.20 -5.76 -19.24
C GLY A 162 0.00 -5.96 -17.73
N GLY A 163 0.96 -5.27 -17.12
CA GLY A 163 1.21 -5.24 -15.69
C GLY A 163 0.08 -4.58 -14.91
N ARG A 164 0.12 -4.75 -13.59
CA ARG A 164 -0.95 -4.34 -12.67
C ARG A 164 -0.46 -3.34 -11.63
N PHE A 165 -1.30 -2.39 -11.30
CA PHE A 165 -1.12 -1.47 -10.19
C PHE A 165 -2.20 -1.75 -9.15
N CYS A 166 -1.82 -2.05 -7.91
CA CYS A 166 -2.75 -2.22 -6.80
C CYS A 166 -2.48 -1.16 -5.74
N ALA A 167 -3.52 -0.45 -5.30
CA ALA A 167 -3.37 0.52 -4.23
C ALA A 167 -4.64 0.65 -3.40
N ILE A 168 -4.47 1.19 -2.20
CA ILE A 168 -5.55 1.63 -1.33
C ILE A 168 -5.54 3.15 -1.26
N PHE A 169 -6.72 3.75 -1.44
CA PHE A 169 -6.91 5.19 -1.37
C PHE A 169 -8.13 5.53 -0.51
N PRO A 170 -8.21 6.73 0.07
CA PRO A 170 -9.44 7.24 0.67
C PRO A 170 -10.58 7.24 -0.35
N SER A 171 -11.77 6.81 0.07
CA SER A 171 -12.95 6.66 -0.80
C SER A 171 -13.33 7.94 -1.54
N PHE A 172 -13.17 9.10 -0.91
CA PHE A 172 -13.48 10.40 -1.52
C PHE A 172 -12.57 10.79 -2.69
N ARG A 173 -11.46 10.07 -2.91
CA ARG A 173 -10.51 10.29 -4.01
C ARG A 173 -10.80 9.42 -5.23
N VAL A 174 -11.85 8.60 -5.20
CA VAL A 174 -12.14 7.61 -6.26
C VAL A 174 -12.22 8.27 -7.64
N GLU A 175 -12.90 9.41 -7.77
CA GLU A 175 -13.04 10.12 -9.04
C GLU A 175 -11.68 10.58 -9.59
N GLU A 176 -10.83 11.16 -8.72
CA GLU A 176 -9.49 11.63 -9.09
C GLU A 176 -8.59 10.47 -9.53
N VAL A 177 -8.57 9.36 -8.79
CA VAL A 177 -7.79 8.16 -9.14
C VAL A 177 -8.23 7.60 -10.49
N LEU A 178 -9.55 7.47 -10.73
CA LEU A 178 -10.07 6.95 -11.99
C LEU A 178 -9.71 7.85 -13.18
N LYS A 179 -9.75 9.18 -13.00
CA LYS A 179 -9.33 10.13 -14.05
C LYS A 179 -7.83 10.04 -14.33
N GLU A 180 -6.99 10.03 -13.29
CA GLU A 180 -5.53 10.05 -13.46
C GLU A 180 -4.97 8.73 -14.01
N THR A 181 -5.58 7.60 -13.65
CA THR A 181 -5.21 6.28 -14.21
C THR A 181 -5.62 6.20 -15.69
N ALA A 182 -6.83 6.69 -16.04
CA ALA A 182 -7.30 6.73 -17.42
C ALA A 182 -6.40 7.57 -18.34
N LYS A 183 -5.92 8.74 -17.88
CA LYS A 183 -4.96 9.58 -18.62
C LYS A 183 -3.68 8.85 -19.02
N ARG A 184 -3.32 7.78 -18.30
CA ARG A 184 -2.08 7.02 -18.47
C ARG A 184 -2.30 5.64 -19.11
N GLY A 185 -3.51 5.36 -19.61
CA GLY A 185 -3.83 4.06 -20.21
C GLY A 185 -3.82 2.89 -19.22
N ILE A 186 -3.92 3.18 -17.92
CA ILE A 186 -4.02 2.21 -16.84
C ILE A 186 -5.49 2.17 -16.43
N LYS A 187 -6.20 1.08 -16.72
CA LYS A 187 -7.65 1.02 -16.49
C LYS A 187 -7.99 0.25 -15.22
N PRO A 188 -9.00 0.66 -14.44
CA PRO A 188 -9.51 -0.16 -13.35
C PRO A 188 -10.02 -1.49 -13.91
N VAL A 189 -9.77 -2.56 -13.18
CA VAL A 189 -10.26 -3.91 -13.50
C VAL A 189 -10.94 -4.57 -12.30
N CYS A 190 -10.58 -4.16 -11.09
CA CYS A 190 -11.24 -4.61 -9.87
C CYS A 190 -11.23 -3.49 -8.83
N LEU A 191 -12.37 -3.21 -8.20
CA LEU A 191 -12.50 -2.28 -7.09
C LEU A 191 -13.15 -2.98 -5.89
N ARG A 192 -12.73 -2.63 -4.68
CA ARG A 192 -13.37 -3.08 -3.44
C ARG A 192 -13.41 -1.95 -2.42
N PHE A 193 -14.61 -1.57 -2.01
CA PHE A 193 -14.79 -0.52 -1.01
C PHE A 193 -14.62 -1.07 0.40
N VAL A 194 -13.99 -0.28 1.26
CA VAL A 194 -13.68 -0.62 2.64
C VAL A 194 -14.51 0.28 3.56
N HIS A 195 -15.23 -0.34 4.49
CA HIS A 195 -16.12 0.32 5.43
C HIS A 195 -15.69 -0.03 6.85
N SER A 196 -15.69 0.93 7.76
CA SER A 196 -15.38 0.66 9.17
C SER A 196 -16.43 -0.24 9.83
N LEU A 197 -17.72 -0.01 9.52
CA LEU A 197 -18.88 -0.78 9.96
C LEU A 197 -19.86 -0.92 8.78
N ILE A 198 -20.72 -1.93 8.83
CA ILE A 198 -21.68 -2.24 7.75
C ILE A 198 -22.62 -1.08 7.38
N ASP A 199 -22.96 -0.24 8.35
CA ASP A 199 -23.89 0.90 8.19
C ASP A 199 -23.18 2.24 8.00
N ARG A 200 -21.86 2.23 7.77
CA ARG A 200 -21.07 3.45 7.54
C ARG A 200 -20.68 3.58 6.07
N PRO A 201 -20.55 4.81 5.55
CA PRO A 201 -19.96 5.02 4.23
C PRO A 201 -18.55 4.44 4.15
N ALA A 202 -18.12 4.05 2.94
CA ALA A 202 -16.75 3.63 2.72
C ALA A 202 -15.78 4.75 3.10
N ASN A 203 -14.71 4.44 3.81
CA ASN A 203 -13.64 5.39 4.14
C ASN A 203 -12.42 5.21 3.21
N ALA A 204 -12.24 4.01 2.67
CA ALA A 204 -11.19 3.70 1.69
C ALA A 204 -11.73 2.80 0.57
N PHE A 205 -10.95 2.63 -0.48
CA PHE A 205 -11.17 1.61 -1.50
C PHE A 205 -9.82 1.03 -1.95
N LEU A 206 -9.84 -0.27 -2.22
CA LEU A 206 -8.80 -1.00 -2.90
C LEU A 206 -9.10 -0.97 -4.40
N GLY A 207 -8.08 -0.66 -5.20
CA GLY A 207 -8.20 -0.66 -6.66
C GLY A 207 -7.09 -1.47 -7.30
N GLU A 208 -7.46 -2.37 -8.21
CA GLU A 208 -6.58 -3.02 -9.15
C GLU A 208 -6.76 -2.38 -10.51
N PHE A 209 -5.66 -1.95 -11.11
CA PHE A 209 -5.62 -1.31 -12.41
C PHE A 209 -4.64 -2.05 -13.32
N LYS A 210 -4.95 -2.13 -14.62
CA LYS A 210 -4.14 -2.86 -15.59
C LYS A 210 -3.70 -1.96 -16.74
N SER A 211 -2.41 -1.98 -17.03
CA SER A 211 -1.78 -1.27 -18.15
C SER A 211 -2.07 -1.98 -19.49
N GLY A 212 -2.21 -1.22 -20.58
CA GLY A 212 -2.32 -1.77 -21.93
C GLY A 212 -3.61 -2.55 -22.20
N THR A 213 -4.69 -2.20 -21.52
CA THR A 213 -5.99 -2.89 -21.61
C THR A 213 -6.77 -2.55 -22.88
N LYS A 214 -7.46 -3.54 -23.46
CA LYS A 214 -8.35 -3.36 -24.63
C LYS A 214 -9.53 -2.45 -24.29
N ARG A 215 -10.23 -1.93 -25.32
CA ARG A 215 -11.41 -1.06 -25.16
C ARG A 215 -12.52 -1.69 -24.29
N ASN A 216 -12.73 -3.00 -24.35
CA ASN A 216 -13.83 -3.70 -23.68
C ASN A 216 -13.47 -4.28 -22.31
N THR A 217 -12.54 -3.65 -21.59
CA THR A 217 -12.16 -4.14 -20.25
C THR A 217 -13.26 -3.78 -19.27
N VAL A 218 -13.82 -4.78 -18.61
CA VAL A 218 -14.86 -4.62 -17.58
C VAL A 218 -14.19 -4.39 -16.23
N THR A 219 -14.72 -3.45 -15.46
CA THR A 219 -14.36 -3.25 -14.04
C THR A 219 -15.30 -4.07 -13.17
N GLU A 220 -14.75 -5.01 -12.41
CA GLU A 220 -15.50 -5.71 -11.38
C GLU A 220 -15.55 -4.89 -10.08
N ILE A 221 -16.71 -4.78 -9.46
CA ILE A 221 -16.86 -4.22 -8.11
C ILE A 221 -17.17 -5.37 -7.17
N LEU A 222 -16.24 -5.64 -6.25
CA LEU A 222 -16.39 -6.72 -5.28
C LEU A 222 -17.35 -6.33 -4.14
N PRO A 223 -17.90 -7.33 -3.43
CA PRO A 223 -18.59 -7.09 -2.16
C PRO A 223 -17.73 -6.24 -1.22
N PRO A 224 -18.33 -5.33 -0.46
CA PRO A 224 -17.59 -4.45 0.44
C PRO A 224 -16.79 -5.25 1.46
N LEU A 225 -15.67 -4.70 1.91
CA LEU A 225 -14.93 -5.22 3.05
C LEU A 225 -15.33 -4.42 4.29
N ILE A 226 -15.85 -5.11 5.30
CA ILE A 226 -16.28 -4.50 6.57
C ILE A 226 -15.21 -4.78 7.62
N ILE A 227 -14.66 -3.75 8.25
CA ILE A 227 -13.54 -3.90 9.19
C ILE A 227 -14.00 -4.46 10.52
N HIS A 228 -15.00 -3.83 11.14
CA HIS A 228 -15.43 -4.15 12.49
C HIS A 228 -16.87 -4.64 12.55
N GLU A 229 -17.13 -5.47 13.54
CA GLU A 229 -18.47 -5.72 14.06
C GLU A 229 -18.92 -4.55 14.95
N ARG A 230 -20.21 -4.50 15.28
CA ARG A 230 -20.78 -3.43 16.14
C ARG A 230 -20.21 -3.42 17.56
N ASP A 231 -19.68 -4.54 18.03
CA ASP A 231 -19.02 -4.66 19.33
C ASP A 231 -17.55 -4.18 19.31
N GLY A 232 -17.04 -3.76 18.15
CA GLY A 232 -15.68 -3.26 17.95
C GLY A 232 -14.65 -4.35 17.62
N SER A 233 -15.02 -5.63 17.66
CA SER A 233 -14.17 -6.72 17.18
C SER A 233 -13.97 -6.64 15.66
N TYR A 234 -12.93 -7.30 15.13
CA TYR A 234 -12.79 -7.45 13.68
C TYR A 234 -13.82 -8.45 13.16
N THR A 235 -14.35 -8.20 11.96
CA THR A 235 -15.17 -9.20 11.26
C THR A 235 -14.34 -10.47 10.99
N GLU A 236 -15.00 -11.61 10.80
CA GLU A 236 -14.33 -12.89 10.53
C GLU A 236 -13.39 -12.82 9.31
N GLU A 237 -13.83 -12.14 8.24
CA GLU A 237 -13.00 -11.93 7.06
C GLU A 237 -11.69 -11.21 7.42
N VAL A 238 -11.78 -10.11 8.18
CA VAL A 238 -10.61 -9.33 8.55
C VAL A 238 -9.73 -10.04 9.57
N ALA A 239 -10.31 -10.75 10.54
CA ALA A 239 -9.55 -11.59 11.45
C ALA A 239 -8.74 -12.65 10.67
N CYS A 240 -9.35 -13.31 9.67
CA CYS A 240 -8.67 -14.27 8.81
C CYS A 240 -7.54 -13.64 7.97
N LEU A 241 -7.73 -12.40 7.51
CA LEU A 241 -6.69 -11.64 6.83
C LEU A 241 -5.50 -11.35 7.75
N LEU A 242 -5.76 -10.88 8.97
CA LEU A 242 -4.75 -10.54 9.97
C LEU A 242 -3.98 -11.77 10.50
N ASP A 243 -4.59 -12.96 10.42
CA ASP A 243 -3.93 -14.24 10.70
C ASP A 243 -3.11 -14.77 9.51
N GLY A 244 -3.32 -14.25 8.30
CA GLY A 244 -2.63 -14.69 7.07
C GLY A 244 -3.19 -15.98 6.46
N ASN A 245 -4.35 -16.45 6.92
CA ASN A 245 -4.95 -17.73 6.51
C ASN A 245 -5.37 -17.73 5.02
N LEU A 246 -5.73 -16.57 4.49
CA LEU A 246 -6.25 -16.45 3.13
C LEU A 246 -5.16 -16.34 2.04
N LEU A 247 -3.88 -16.26 2.43
CA LEU A 247 -2.75 -16.06 1.50
C LEU A 247 -2.15 -17.37 0.96
N ARG A 248 -2.52 -18.52 1.53
CA ARG A 248 -2.04 -19.85 1.13
C ARG A 248 -3.07 -20.55 0.26
N GLY A 249 -3.02 -20.23 -1.03
CA GLY A 249 -3.69 -20.92 -2.12
C GLY A 249 -2.76 -20.97 -3.33
#